data_AF-A0A952EQW3-F1
#
_entry.id   AF-A0A952EQW3-F1
#
_cell.length_a   1.000
_cell.length_b   1.000
_cell.length_c   1.000
_cell.angle_alpha   90.00
_cell.angle_beta   90.00
_cell.angle_gamma   90.00
#
_symmetry.space_group_name_H-M   'P 1'
#
loop_
_entity.id
_entity.type
_entity.pdbx_description
1 polymer ?
#
loop_
_entity_poly.entity_id
_entity_poly.type
_entity_poly.pdbx_seq_one_letter_code
_entity_poly.pdbx_strand_id
1 'polypeptide(L)'
;MISIADLLADPAVLTAARESAAWPFEEARKLVDRLSRTGRQSVLFETGYGPSGLPHIGTFGEVARTTMVRTAFRILTEDKISTRLLAFSDDMDGMRKVPDNVPNREMLFDHLHKPLTRVPDPFGTHESFGHHNNAMLRRFLDTFGFDYEFASATDYYTSGKFDSILLRAAERYQALMDIMLPTLGEERQATYSCFLPISPSTGRVLYVPMKHVDGKKGEVTFTDEDGTDVTVPVTGGHVKLQWKPDFGARWAALGVDFEMYGKDHQPNTVVYDSICRALGGEAPEHFVYELFLDDKGQKISKSKGNGLTIDEWLTYASPQSLALFMYSKPREAKKLYFDVIPRQVDDYLTFLEKYPKQEWKEKLGNPVFHIHGGHPPQAEVLNDTAGHSTTVNFAMLLNLVAVANSDDKQVVWGFLKRYAPTASAENHPTLDHLISYALVYYRDFVRPGKVFHAPTPEEHQALSDLSKALAAHEGSTDSDALQAVVYEIGRAHFPDLSGKSKSPDGRPGVSQVWFSTLYRVLLGAERGPRFGSFIALYGVQETRALIAKGLEGALIADHAHFMATREGR
;
A
#
# COMPACT_ATOMS: atom_id res chain seq x y z
N MET A 1 -2.88 -13.41 -22.76
CA MET A 1 -2.47 -13.41 -21.35
C MET A 1 -2.52 -14.86 -20.89
N ILE A 2 -1.50 -15.31 -20.16
CA ILE A 2 -1.54 -16.59 -19.45
C ILE A 2 -2.66 -16.45 -18.40
N SER A 3 -3.47 -17.48 -18.21
CA SER A 3 -4.50 -17.58 -17.18
C SER A 3 -3.97 -18.43 -16.03
N ILE A 4 -4.65 -18.46 -14.88
CA ILE A 4 -4.23 -19.39 -13.82
C ILE A 4 -4.31 -20.84 -14.32
N ALA A 5 -5.26 -21.17 -15.20
CA ALA A 5 -5.36 -22.47 -15.82
C ALA A 5 -4.10 -22.84 -16.63
N ASP A 6 -3.47 -21.88 -17.31
CA ASP A 6 -2.22 -22.09 -18.03
C ASP A 6 -1.04 -22.38 -17.07
N LEU A 7 -1.02 -21.74 -15.90
CA LEU A 7 -0.02 -22.05 -14.86
C LEU A 7 -0.22 -23.46 -14.29
N LEU A 8 -1.47 -23.87 -14.11
CA LEU A 8 -1.81 -25.20 -13.58
C LEU A 8 -1.51 -26.33 -14.58
N ALA A 9 -1.51 -26.02 -15.88
CA ALA A 9 -1.20 -26.98 -16.93
C ALA A 9 0.31 -27.27 -17.06
N ASP A 10 1.19 -26.44 -16.49
CA ASP A 10 2.65 -26.59 -16.58
C ASP A 10 3.21 -27.37 -15.36
N PRO A 11 3.68 -28.63 -15.53
CA PRO A 11 4.25 -29.42 -14.43
C PRO A 11 5.48 -28.78 -13.78
N ALA A 12 6.22 -27.94 -14.50
CA ALA A 12 7.38 -27.25 -13.95
C ALA A 12 6.96 -26.18 -12.93
N VAL A 13 5.83 -25.49 -13.17
CA VAL A 13 5.22 -24.56 -12.19
C VAL A 13 4.86 -25.31 -10.92
N LEU A 14 4.12 -26.42 -11.05
CA LEU A 14 3.63 -27.18 -9.89
C LEU A 14 4.78 -27.74 -9.05
N THR A 15 5.83 -28.22 -9.70
CA THR A 15 7.05 -28.71 -9.02
C THR A 15 7.73 -27.58 -8.27
N ALA A 16 7.96 -26.43 -8.92
CA ALA A 16 8.58 -25.27 -8.30
C ALA A 16 7.74 -24.69 -7.15
N ALA A 17 6.40 -24.70 -7.27
CA ALA A 17 5.48 -24.17 -6.25
C ALA A 17 5.58 -24.92 -4.92
N ARG A 18 5.72 -26.25 -4.97
CA ARG A 18 5.88 -27.10 -3.78
C ARG A 18 7.12 -26.75 -2.97
N GLU A 19 8.17 -26.26 -3.62
CA GLU A 19 9.46 -25.95 -3.00
C GLU A 19 9.72 -24.45 -2.80
N SER A 20 8.83 -23.57 -3.28
CA SER A 20 9.03 -22.12 -3.24
C SER A 20 9.17 -21.58 -1.82
N ALA A 21 10.23 -20.82 -1.56
CA ALA A 21 10.48 -20.15 -0.27
C ALA A 21 9.81 -18.77 -0.17
N ALA A 22 8.98 -18.36 -1.14
CA ALA A 22 8.22 -17.14 -1.02
C ALA A 22 7.15 -17.29 0.08
N TRP A 23 7.03 -16.29 0.96
CA TRP A 23 6.14 -16.35 2.11
C TRP A 23 4.67 -16.70 1.76
N PRO A 24 4.08 -16.31 0.60
CA PRO A 24 2.73 -16.73 0.27
C PRO A 24 2.61 -18.25 0.08
N PHE A 25 3.62 -18.89 -0.51
CA PHE A 25 3.67 -20.34 -0.68
C PHE A 25 3.95 -21.06 0.64
N GLU A 26 4.75 -20.48 1.54
CA GLU A 26 4.95 -21.03 2.89
C GLU A 26 3.64 -21.07 3.69
N GLU A 27 2.88 -19.99 3.69
CA GLU A 27 1.59 -19.94 4.39
C GLU A 27 0.54 -20.82 3.70
N ALA A 28 0.52 -20.86 2.37
CA ALA A 28 -0.39 -21.73 1.63
C ALA A 28 -0.12 -23.23 1.87
N ARG A 29 1.15 -23.65 2.04
CA ARG A 29 1.49 -25.05 2.37
C ARG A 29 0.94 -25.48 3.72
N LYS A 30 1.00 -24.62 4.75
CA LYS A 30 0.39 -24.93 6.06
C LYS A 30 -1.11 -25.22 5.93
N LEU A 31 -1.78 -24.46 5.06
CA LEU A 31 -3.20 -24.65 4.78
C LEU A 31 -3.48 -25.96 4.03
N VAL A 32 -2.64 -26.33 3.05
CA VAL A 32 -2.73 -27.64 2.38
C VAL A 32 -2.54 -28.79 3.38
N ASP A 33 -1.52 -28.69 4.24
CA ASP A 33 -1.24 -29.71 5.26
C ASP A 33 -2.41 -29.85 6.25
N ARG A 34 -3.04 -28.74 6.64
CA ARG A 34 -4.24 -28.73 7.47
C ARG A 34 -5.40 -29.44 6.80
N LEU A 35 -5.74 -29.09 5.56
CA LEU A 35 -6.90 -29.64 4.85
C LEU A 35 -6.76 -31.12 4.53
N SER A 36 -5.52 -31.60 4.35
CA SER A 36 -5.25 -33.04 4.18
C SER A 36 -5.77 -33.89 5.33
N ARG A 37 -5.94 -33.30 6.53
CA ARG A 37 -6.45 -33.96 7.74
C ARG A 37 -7.98 -33.97 7.82
N THR A 38 -8.64 -33.01 7.17
CA THR A 38 -10.10 -32.84 7.26
C THR A 38 -10.84 -33.36 6.03
N GLY A 39 -10.16 -33.50 4.88
CA GLY A 39 -10.74 -33.95 3.61
C GLY A 39 -11.68 -32.93 2.96
N ARG A 40 -11.76 -31.70 3.50
CA ARG A 40 -12.60 -30.62 2.98
C ARG A 40 -12.20 -30.24 1.54
N GLN A 41 -13.20 -29.96 0.71
CA GLN A 41 -13.04 -29.56 -0.70
C GLN A 41 -13.28 -28.05 -0.93
N SER A 42 -13.35 -27.28 0.16
CA SER A 42 -13.52 -25.84 0.14
C SER A 42 -12.77 -25.16 1.28
N VAL A 43 -12.25 -23.97 1.00
CA VAL A 43 -11.45 -23.15 1.93
C VAL A 43 -12.03 -21.75 2.00
N LEU A 44 -12.19 -21.26 3.22
CA LEU A 44 -12.62 -19.91 3.52
C LEU A 44 -11.45 -19.09 4.05
N PHE A 45 -11.04 -18.10 3.26
CA PHE A 45 -10.19 -17.01 3.71
C PHE A 45 -11.08 -15.90 4.27
N GLU A 46 -10.69 -15.27 5.37
CA GLU A 46 -11.40 -14.13 5.95
C GLU A 46 -10.47 -12.91 6.08
N THR A 47 -11.08 -11.72 6.02
CA THR A 47 -10.54 -10.42 6.43
C THR A 47 -11.64 -9.66 7.19
N GLY A 48 -11.28 -8.94 8.24
CA GLY A 48 -12.24 -8.34 9.17
C GLY A 48 -12.07 -6.82 9.33
N TYR A 49 -13.18 -6.08 9.29
CA TYR A 49 -13.16 -4.61 9.33
C TYR A 49 -14.15 -4.03 10.32
N GLY A 50 -13.67 -3.11 11.16
CA GLY A 50 -14.55 -2.22 11.93
C GLY A 50 -15.01 -1.04 11.06
N PRO A 51 -16.30 -0.94 10.67
CA PRO A 51 -16.79 0.01 9.67
C PRO A 51 -17.13 1.37 10.30
N SER A 52 -16.27 1.85 11.19
CA SER A 52 -16.40 3.15 11.87
C SER A 52 -15.65 4.28 11.18
N GLY A 53 -15.02 3.99 10.02
CA GLY A 53 -14.39 4.99 9.18
C GLY A 53 -13.90 4.42 7.86
N LEU A 54 -13.39 5.31 7.01
CA LEU A 54 -12.93 4.97 5.67
C LEU A 54 -11.76 3.96 5.67
N PRO A 55 -11.68 3.10 4.64
CA PRO A 55 -10.54 2.22 4.37
C PRO A 55 -9.21 2.97 4.40
N HIS A 56 -8.16 2.28 4.84
CA HIS A 56 -6.81 2.84 4.90
C HIS A 56 -5.78 1.84 4.40
N ILE A 57 -4.50 2.22 4.38
CA ILE A 57 -3.40 1.39 3.86
C ILE A 57 -3.29 -0.01 4.49
N GLY A 58 -3.64 -0.15 5.78
CA GLY A 58 -3.80 -1.45 6.42
C GLY A 58 -4.90 -2.34 5.81
N THR A 59 -6.07 -1.78 5.49
CA THR A 59 -7.17 -2.47 4.79
C THR A 59 -6.69 -3.05 3.46
N PHE A 60 -5.99 -2.25 2.66
CA PHE A 60 -5.37 -2.72 1.42
C PHE A 60 -4.40 -3.87 1.67
N GLY A 61 -3.48 -3.69 2.62
CA GLY A 61 -2.42 -4.64 2.90
C GLY A 61 -2.93 -5.99 3.39
N GLU A 62 -4.04 -6.02 4.13
CA GLU A 62 -4.69 -7.26 4.58
C GLU A 62 -5.27 -8.04 3.40
N VAL A 63 -6.12 -7.43 2.56
CA VAL A 63 -6.71 -8.12 1.39
C VAL A 63 -5.66 -8.51 0.36
N ALA A 64 -4.70 -7.62 0.07
CA ALA A 64 -3.65 -7.88 -0.90
C ALA A 64 -2.83 -9.12 -0.52
N ARG A 65 -2.40 -9.20 0.75
CA ARG A 65 -1.61 -10.34 1.23
C ARG A 65 -2.43 -11.63 1.30
N THR A 66 -3.68 -11.56 1.76
CA THR A 66 -4.58 -12.72 1.75
C THR A 66 -4.80 -13.25 0.33
N THR A 67 -4.95 -12.35 -0.65
CA THR A 67 -5.06 -12.71 -2.07
C THR A 67 -3.80 -13.39 -2.60
N MET A 68 -2.61 -12.97 -2.18
CA MET A 68 -1.35 -13.62 -2.54
C MET A 68 -1.27 -15.06 -2.00
N VAL A 69 -1.63 -15.27 -0.73
CA VAL A 69 -1.70 -16.62 -0.13
C VAL A 69 -2.76 -17.48 -0.81
N ARG A 70 -3.95 -16.93 -1.06
CA ARG A 70 -5.03 -17.61 -1.79
C ARG A 70 -4.58 -18.05 -3.18
N THR A 71 -3.86 -17.21 -3.92
CA THR A 71 -3.31 -17.56 -5.24
C THR A 71 -2.28 -18.68 -5.14
N ALA A 72 -1.33 -18.60 -4.20
CA ALA A 72 -0.37 -19.66 -3.97
C ALA A 72 -1.05 -20.99 -3.60
N PHE A 73 -2.10 -20.94 -2.77
CA PHE A 73 -2.90 -22.09 -2.38
C PHE A 73 -3.62 -22.74 -3.56
N ARG A 74 -4.24 -21.93 -4.43
CA ARG A 74 -4.88 -22.38 -5.67
C ARG A 74 -3.89 -23.14 -6.57
N ILE A 75 -2.66 -22.65 -6.69
CA ILE A 75 -1.60 -23.31 -7.46
C ILE A 75 -1.20 -24.65 -6.82
N LEU A 76 -0.94 -24.67 -5.51
CA LEU A 76 -0.54 -25.88 -4.79
C LEU A 76 -1.60 -26.99 -4.82
N THR A 77 -2.88 -26.60 -4.91
CA THR A 77 -4.02 -27.51 -4.96
C THR A 77 -4.54 -27.76 -6.37
N GLU A 78 -3.88 -27.19 -7.38
CA GLU A 78 -4.29 -27.29 -8.79
C GLU A 78 -5.76 -26.87 -9.02
N ASP A 79 -6.25 -25.88 -8.28
CA ASP A 79 -7.66 -25.45 -8.23
C ASP A 79 -8.68 -26.58 -7.95
N LYS A 80 -8.23 -27.74 -7.45
CA LYS A 80 -9.12 -28.85 -7.08
C LYS A 80 -9.94 -28.56 -5.81
N ILE A 81 -9.47 -27.62 -4.99
CA ILE A 81 -10.13 -27.16 -3.78
C ILE A 81 -10.66 -25.75 -4.01
N SER A 82 -11.97 -25.57 -3.86
CA SER A 82 -12.61 -24.27 -4.06
C SER A 82 -12.18 -23.27 -2.98
N THR A 83 -12.01 -22.00 -3.35
CA THR A 83 -11.60 -20.93 -2.42
C THR A 83 -12.55 -19.75 -2.46
N ARG A 84 -12.87 -19.23 -1.27
CA ARG A 84 -13.63 -17.98 -1.08
C ARG A 84 -12.83 -17.03 -0.20
N LEU A 85 -13.01 -15.73 -0.42
CA LEU A 85 -12.48 -14.69 0.44
C LEU A 85 -13.65 -13.86 0.98
N LEU A 86 -13.86 -13.87 2.29
CA LEU A 86 -14.89 -13.08 2.96
C LEU A 86 -14.28 -11.78 3.49
N ALA A 87 -14.84 -10.65 3.09
CA ALA A 87 -14.60 -9.34 3.69
C ALA A 87 -15.73 -9.06 4.70
N PHE A 88 -15.48 -9.34 5.96
CA PHE A 88 -16.46 -9.25 7.03
C PHE A 88 -16.44 -7.86 7.67
N SER A 89 -17.60 -7.21 7.72
CA SER A 89 -17.78 -5.89 8.30
C SER A 89 -18.50 -5.98 9.65
N ASP A 90 -17.85 -5.54 10.72
CA ASP A 90 -18.38 -5.51 12.09
C ASP A 90 -19.39 -4.36 12.31
N ASP A 91 -20.31 -4.16 11.37
CA ASP A 91 -21.25 -3.01 11.30
C ASP A 91 -22.39 -3.03 12.34
N MET A 92 -22.49 -4.10 13.12
CA MET A 92 -23.37 -4.17 14.28
C MET A 92 -22.71 -3.60 15.54
N ASP A 93 -21.41 -3.26 15.51
CA ASP A 93 -20.74 -2.58 16.62
C ASP A 93 -21.45 -1.26 16.97
N GLY A 94 -21.53 -0.97 18.27
CA GLY A 94 -22.06 0.30 18.76
C GLY A 94 -21.14 1.46 18.40
N MET A 95 -21.69 2.58 17.91
CA MET A 95 -20.92 3.79 17.62
C MET A 95 -20.35 4.39 18.91
N ARG A 96 -19.06 4.16 19.18
CA ARG A 96 -18.40 4.59 20.44
C ARG A 96 -18.06 6.07 20.50
N LYS A 97 -17.88 6.71 19.34
CA LYS A 97 -17.53 8.13 19.23
C LYS A 97 -17.99 8.68 17.89
N VAL A 98 -18.25 10.00 17.85
CA VAL A 98 -18.53 10.73 16.61
C VAL A 98 -17.20 11.05 15.91
N PRO A 99 -16.97 10.64 14.65
CA PRO A 99 -15.76 11.00 13.91
C PRO A 99 -15.64 12.51 13.72
N ASP A 100 -14.40 13.03 13.71
CA ASP A 100 -14.16 14.47 13.50
C ASP A 100 -14.27 14.88 12.03
N ASN A 101 -14.12 13.94 11.11
CA ASN A 101 -13.99 14.15 9.67
C ASN A 101 -15.29 13.87 8.88
N VAL A 102 -16.45 13.89 9.54
CA VAL A 102 -17.76 13.71 8.89
C VAL A 102 -18.59 15.00 8.96
N PRO A 103 -19.45 15.28 7.97
CA PRO A 103 -20.42 16.37 8.06
C PRO A 103 -21.48 16.08 9.13
N ASN A 104 -22.34 17.06 9.42
CA ASN A 104 -23.53 16.89 10.28
C ASN A 104 -23.23 16.17 11.61
N ARG A 105 -22.15 16.57 12.29
CA ARG A 105 -21.67 15.85 13.48
C ARG A 105 -22.65 15.87 14.65
N GLU A 106 -23.37 16.98 14.81
CA GLU A 106 -24.29 17.21 15.93
C GLU A 106 -25.38 16.14 16.01
N MET A 107 -25.97 15.76 14.86
CA MET A 107 -27.00 14.73 14.83
C MET A 107 -26.49 13.34 15.23
N LEU A 108 -25.19 13.07 15.18
CA LEU A 108 -24.64 11.75 15.51
C LEU A 108 -24.52 11.50 17.02
N PHE A 109 -24.47 12.55 17.84
CA PHE A 109 -24.33 12.39 19.29
C PHE A 109 -25.52 11.64 19.93
N ASP A 110 -26.73 11.85 19.41
CA ASP A 110 -27.95 11.18 19.88
C ASP A 110 -27.98 9.67 19.56
N HIS A 111 -27.08 9.22 18.66
CA HIS A 111 -27.00 7.84 18.20
C HIS A 111 -25.76 7.10 18.72
N LEU A 112 -25.02 7.67 19.68
CA LEU A 112 -23.95 6.96 20.36
C LEU A 112 -24.44 5.62 20.93
N HIS A 113 -23.58 4.62 20.85
CA HIS A 113 -23.80 3.23 21.23
C HIS A 113 -24.85 2.46 20.43
N LYS A 114 -25.59 3.07 19.50
CA LYS A 114 -26.43 2.31 18.56
C LYS A 114 -25.54 1.55 17.55
N PRO A 115 -25.97 0.38 17.04
CA PRO A 115 -25.28 -0.30 15.94
C PRO A 115 -25.04 0.67 14.78
N LEU A 116 -23.90 0.60 14.10
CA LEU A 116 -23.59 1.50 12.96
C LEU A 116 -24.63 1.41 11.84
N THR A 117 -25.26 0.25 11.66
CA THR A 117 -26.40 0.04 10.75
C THR A 117 -27.70 0.74 11.18
N ARG A 118 -27.76 1.28 12.41
CA ARG A 118 -28.89 2.06 12.97
C ARG A 118 -28.55 3.54 13.21
N VAL A 119 -27.32 3.96 12.94
CA VAL A 119 -26.91 5.37 12.99
C VAL A 119 -27.23 6.03 11.64
N PRO A 120 -27.93 7.18 11.58
CA PRO A 120 -28.18 7.88 10.32
C PRO A 120 -26.91 8.19 9.55
N ASP A 121 -26.97 8.14 8.21
CA ASP A 121 -25.84 8.53 7.37
C ASP A 121 -25.62 10.05 7.41
N PRO A 122 -24.51 10.58 7.97
CA PRO A 122 -24.25 12.02 8.00
C PRO A 122 -24.10 12.63 6.60
N PHE A 123 -23.84 11.82 5.57
CA PHE A 123 -23.69 12.26 4.18
C PHE A 123 -25.02 12.30 3.42
N GLY A 124 -26.09 11.67 3.94
CA GLY A 124 -27.40 11.61 3.28
C GLY A 124 -27.44 10.76 2.00
N THR A 125 -26.52 9.80 1.85
CA THR A 125 -26.30 9.02 0.62
C THR A 125 -26.70 7.55 0.74
N HIS A 126 -26.76 7.01 1.95
CA HIS A 126 -27.06 5.61 2.24
C HIS A 126 -28.05 5.49 3.41
N GLU A 127 -28.56 4.29 3.63
CA GLU A 127 -29.56 3.99 4.67
C GLU A 127 -29.08 4.31 6.10
N SER A 128 -27.77 4.18 6.34
CA SER A 128 -27.15 4.42 7.64
C SER A 128 -25.66 4.72 7.48
N PHE A 129 -25.01 5.20 8.55
CA PHE A 129 -23.57 5.41 8.58
C PHE A 129 -22.77 4.12 8.34
N GLY A 130 -23.21 3.00 8.92
CA GLY A 130 -22.67 1.67 8.63
C GLY A 130 -22.79 1.30 7.14
N HIS A 131 -23.95 1.52 6.51
CA HIS A 131 -24.14 1.25 5.09
C HIS A 131 -23.26 2.13 4.19
N HIS A 132 -23.09 3.41 4.54
CA HIS A 132 -22.16 4.30 3.85
C HIS A 132 -20.72 3.76 3.93
N ASN A 133 -20.23 3.44 5.13
CA ASN A 133 -18.86 2.94 5.30
C ASN A 133 -18.66 1.59 4.61
N ASN A 134 -19.66 0.71 4.62
CA ASN A 134 -19.65 -0.55 3.88
C ASN A 134 -19.59 -0.32 2.36
N ALA A 135 -20.32 0.67 1.83
CA ALA A 135 -20.24 1.04 0.42
C ALA A 135 -18.86 1.59 0.06
N MET A 136 -18.25 2.41 0.93
CA MET A 136 -16.89 2.91 0.72
C MET A 136 -15.85 1.79 0.76
N LEU A 137 -15.98 0.84 1.68
CA LEU A 137 -15.14 -0.36 1.72
C LEU A 137 -15.27 -1.18 0.44
N ARG A 138 -16.49 -1.47 -0.02
CA ARG A 138 -16.69 -2.24 -1.26
C ARG A 138 -16.11 -1.53 -2.47
N ARG A 139 -16.45 -0.25 -2.67
CA ARG A 139 -15.87 0.57 -3.74
C ARG A 139 -14.34 0.57 -3.71
N PHE A 140 -13.77 0.67 -2.51
CA PHE A 140 -12.33 0.62 -2.32
C PHE A 140 -11.77 -0.73 -2.81
N LEU A 141 -12.32 -1.85 -2.37
CA LEU A 141 -11.87 -3.19 -2.77
C LEU A 141 -12.05 -3.43 -4.29
N ASP A 142 -13.18 -3.01 -4.85
CA ASP A 142 -13.49 -3.10 -6.28
C ASP A 142 -12.49 -2.30 -7.12
N THR A 143 -12.05 -1.13 -6.64
CA THR A 143 -11.08 -0.26 -7.34
C THR A 143 -9.73 -0.96 -7.53
N PHE A 144 -9.33 -1.85 -6.60
CA PHE A 144 -8.12 -2.65 -6.71
C PHE A 144 -8.34 -4.01 -7.38
N GLY A 145 -9.58 -4.32 -7.80
CA GLY A 145 -9.91 -5.55 -8.52
C GLY A 145 -9.83 -6.81 -7.66
N PHE A 146 -10.04 -6.71 -6.34
CA PHE A 146 -10.05 -7.88 -5.47
C PHE A 146 -11.28 -8.76 -5.72
N ASP A 147 -11.10 -10.08 -5.73
CA ASP A 147 -12.18 -11.07 -5.76
C ASP A 147 -12.55 -11.46 -4.32
N TYR A 148 -13.70 -10.97 -3.85
CA TYR A 148 -14.17 -11.14 -2.49
C TYR A 148 -15.71 -11.21 -2.39
N GLU A 149 -16.19 -11.77 -1.30
CA GLU A 149 -17.59 -11.73 -0.87
C GLU A 149 -17.72 -10.78 0.31
N PHE A 150 -18.67 -9.85 0.26
CA PHE A 150 -18.94 -8.95 1.38
C PHE A 150 -19.92 -9.56 2.38
N ALA A 151 -19.66 -9.42 3.68
CA ALA A 151 -20.58 -9.82 4.74
C ALA A 151 -20.78 -8.70 5.77
N SER A 152 -22.05 -8.42 6.08
CA SER A 152 -22.46 -7.53 7.19
C SER A 152 -22.67 -8.36 8.46
N ALA A 153 -22.04 -7.94 9.56
CA ALA A 153 -22.32 -8.52 10.88
C ALA A 153 -23.80 -8.36 11.24
N THR A 154 -24.40 -7.19 11.00
CA THR A 154 -25.81 -6.94 11.28
C THR A 154 -26.70 -7.97 10.59
N ASP A 155 -26.44 -8.25 9.31
CA ASP A 155 -27.21 -9.26 8.58
C ASP A 155 -27.01 -10.65 9.18
N TYR A 156 -25.77 -11.04 9.51
CA TYR A 156 -25.47 -12.36 10.04
C TYR A 156 -26.12 -12.62 11.41
N TYR A 157 -26.16 -11.59 12.25
CA TYR A 157 -26.81 -11.64 13.56
C TYR A 157 -28.33 -11.60 13.44
N THR A 158 -28.90 -10.69 12.64
CA THR A 158 -30.36 -10.48 12.58
C THR A 158 -31.09 -11.52 11.73
N SER A 159 -30.45 -12.08 10.70
CA SER A 159 -31.04 -13.13 9.87
C SER A 159 -30.91 -14.53 10.48
N GLY A 160 -30.25 -14.65 11.64
CA GLY A 160 -30.04 -15.90 12.35
C GLY A 160 -28.91 -16.79 11.83
N LYS A 161 -28.03 -16.30 10.94
CA LYS A 161 -26.85 -17.07 10.48
C LYS A 161 -25.91 -17.42 11.63
N PHE A 162 -25.87 -16.59 12.68
CA PHE A 162 -25.11 -16.85 13.90
C PHE A 162 -25.92 -17.46 15.04
N ASP A 163 -27.22 -17.73 14.88
CA ASP A 163 -28.04 -18.22 16.00
C ASP A 163 -27.49 -19.52 16.60
N SER A 164 -27.04 -20.46 15.77
CA SER A 164 -26.47 -21.72 16.25
C SER A 164 -25.21 -21.51 17.12
N ILE A 165 -24.32 -20.61 16.71
CA ILE A 165 -23.11 -20.32 17.48
C ILE A 165 -23.40 -19.49 18.74
N LEU A 166 -24.43 -18.63 18.71
CA LEU A 166 -24.85 -17.83 19.85
C LEU A 166 -25.50 -18.69 20.93
N LEU A 167 -26.35 -19.65 20.53
CA LEU A 167 -26.89 -20.67 21.44
C LEU A 167 -25.76 -21.50 22.07
N ARG A 168 -24.79 -21.93 21.24
CA ARG A 168 -23.60 -22.64 21.72
C ARG A 168 -22.76 -21.80 22.68
N ALA A 169 -22.62 -20.50 22.44
CA ALA A 169 -21.93 -19.57 23.33
C ALA A 169 -22.66 -19.41 24.67
N ALA A 170 -23.99 -19.44 24.68
CA ALA A 170 -24.78 -19.43 25.91
C ALA A 170 -24.61 -20.75 26.71
N GLU A 171 -24.64 -21.91 26.04
CA GLU A 171 -24.33 -23.21 26.65
C GLU A 171 -22.92 -23.26 27.25
N ARG A 172 -21.96 -22.62 26.59
CA ARG A 172 -20.54 -22.64 26.95
C ARG A 172 -20.10 -21.35 27.64
N TYR A 173 -21.05 -20.57 28.18
CA TYR A 173 -20.77 -19.22 28.70
C TYR A 173 -19.64 -19.21 29.73
N GLN A 174 -19.65 -20.14 30.69
CA GLN A 174 -18.59 -20.22 31.70
C GLN A 174 -17.21 -20.46 31.06
N ALA A 175 -17.10 -21.34 30.06
CA ALA A 175 -15.83 -21.58 29.37
C ALA A 175 -15.33 -20.32 28.64
N LEU A 176 -16.23 -19.52 28.06
CA LEU A 176 -15.86 -18.24 27.46
C LEU A 176 -15.41 -17.23 28.51
N MET A 177 -16.09 -17.17 29.65
CA MET A 177 -15.71 -16.31 30.78
C MET A 177 -14.35 -16.71 31.37
N ASP A 178 -14.08 -18.00 31.53
CA ASP A 178 -12.80 -18.52 32.03
C ASP A 178 -11.62 -18.15 31.11
N ILE A 179 -11.86 -18.06 29.80
CA ILE A 179 -10.88 -17.57 28.83
C ILE A 179 -10.71 -16.04 28.94
N MET A 180 -11.81 -15.32 29.11
CA MET A 180 -11.83 -13.85 29.02
C MET A 180 -11.39 -13.14 30.29
N LEU A 181 -11.85 -13.57 31.45
CA LEU A 181 -11.61 -12.89 32.74
C LEU A 181 -10.11 -12.71 33.04
N PRO A 182 -9.22 -13.69 32.81
CA PRO A 182 -7.78 -13.52 33.04
C PRO A 182 -7.13 -12.43 32.17
N THR A 183 -7.78 -12.02 31.08
CA THR A 183 -7.29 -10.97 30.17
C THR A 183 -7.67 -9.56 30.61
N LEU A 184 -8.40 -9.42 31.72
CA LEU A 184 -9.00 -8.18 32.20
C LEU A 184 -8.48 -7.84 33.60
N GLY A 185 -8.40 -6.54 33.91
CA GLY A 185 -8.15 -6.07 35.28
C GLY A 185 -9.37 -6.29 36.19
N GLU A 186 -9.14 -6.27 37.52
CA GLU A 186 -10.13 -6.63 38.55
C GLU A 186 -11.48 -5.88 38.40
N GLU A 187 -11.46 -4.57 38.17
CA GLU A 187 -12.68 -3.77 37.99
C GLU A 187 -13.51 -4.23 36.78
N ARG A 188 -12.84 -4.60 35.70
CA ARG A 188 -13.50 -5.10 34.49
C ARG A 188 -14.00 -6.52 34.69
N GLN A 189 -13.30 -7.37 35.43
CA GLN A 189 -13.77 -8.73 35.71
C GLN A 189 -15.14 -8.73 36.42
N ALA A 190 -15.36 -7.80 37.36
CA ALA A 190 -16.63 -7.69 38.07
C ALA A 190 -17.83 -7.25 37.20
N THR A 191 -17.56 -6.62 36.06
CA THR A 191 -18.58 -5.99 35.20
C THR A 191 -18.63 -6.58 33.78
N TYR A 192 -17.78 -7.57 33.48
CA TYR A 192 -17.61 -8.10 32.13
C TYR A 192 -18.75 -9.03 31.73
N SER A 193 -19.11 -8.97 30.44
CA SER A 193 -19.87 -10.04 29.79
C SER A 193 -19.39 -10.25 28.36
N CYS A 194 -19.47 -11.52 27.91
CA CYS A 194 -19.30 -11.88 26.51
C CYS A 194 -20.46 -11.38 25.63
N PHE A 195 -21.68 -11.29 26.16
CA PHE A 195 -22.86 -10.83 25.42
C PHE A 195 -23.08 -9.33 25.67
N LEU A 196 -23.24 -8.58 24.60
CA LEU A 196 -23.64 -7.18 24.58
C LEU A 196 -25.11 -7.12 24.13
N PRO A 197 -26.07 -7.03 25.05
CA PRO A 197 -27.47 -6.97 24.65
C PRO A 197 -27.79 -5.67 23.93
N ILE A 198 -28.74 -5.73 23.00
CA ILE A 198 -29.35 -4.56 22.39
C ILE A 198 -30.52 -4.15 23.27
N SER A 199 -30.45 -2.95 23.85
CA SER A 199 -31.51 -2.38 24.67
C SER A 199 -32.85 -2.37 23.91
N PRO A 200 -33.91 -3.02 24.42
CA PRO A 200 -35.23 -2.92 23.80
C PRO A 200 -35.84 -1.52 23.92
N SER A 201 -35.47 -0.75 24.95
CA SER A 201 -35.98 0.62 25.15
C SER A 201 -35.32 1.65 24.23
N THR A 202 -34.02 1.52 23.93
CA THR A 202 -33.27 2.56 23.18
C THR A 202 -32.63 2.08 21.87
N GLY A 203 -32.48 0.77 21.68
CA GLY A 203 -31.75 0.17 20.57
C GLY A 203 -30.22 0.29 20.67
N ARG A 204 -29.67 0.70 21.82
CA ARG A 204 -28.21 0.79 22.05
C ARG A 204 -27.60 -0.57 22.37
N VAL A 205 -26.36 -0.77 21.94
CA VAL A 205 -25.50 -1.88 22.36
C VAL A 205 -24.99 -1.60 23.77
N LEU A 206 -25.35 -2.45 24.74
CA LEU A 206 -25.04 -2.24 26.15
C LEU A 206 -23.79 -3.00 26.59
N TYR A 207 -22.95 -2.33 27.39
CA TYR A 207 -21.78 -2.90 28.04
C TYR A 207 -22.06 -3.12 29.53
N VAL A 208 -22.98 -4.04 29.82
CA VAL A 208 -23.46 -4.35 31.18
C VAL A 208 -23.16 -5.80 31.56
N PRO A 209 -22.96 -6.11 32.86
CA PRO A 209 -22.84 -7.50 33.30
C PRO A 209 -24.17 -8.23 33.11
N MET A 210 -24.10 -9.53 32.78
CA MET A 210 -25.29 -10.38 32.75
C MET A 210 -25.67 -10.77 34.18
N LYS A 211 -26.95 -10.60 34.54
CA LYS A 211 -27.52 -11.13 35.78
C LYS A 211 -27.73 -12.64 35.71
N HIS A 212 -28.08 -13.15 34.53
CA HIS A 212 -28.28 -14.57 34.29
C HIS A 212 -28.03 -14.91 32.81
N VAL A 213 -27.50 -16.11 32.54
CA VAL A 213 -27.36 -16.68 31.20
C VAL A 213 -27.94 -18.09 31.25
N ASP A 214 -29.08 -18.31 30.59
CA ASP A 214 -29.71 -19.62 30.46
C ASP A 214 -29.24 -20.30 29.17
N GLY A 215 -28.22 -21.14 29.26
CA GLY A 215 -27.70 -21.89 28.11
C GLY A 215 -28.68 -22.90 27.52
N LYS A 216 -29.70 -23.36 28.26
CA LYS A 216 -30.69 -24.32 27.75
C LYS A 216 -31.78 -23.63 26.95
N LYS A 217 -32.22 -22.46 27.40
CA LYS A 217 -33.22 -21.63 26.69
C LYS A 217 -32.59 -20.74 25.62
N GLY A 218 -31.30 -20.44 25.75
CA GLY A 218 -30.64 -19.47 24.88
C GLY A 218 -31.05 -18.03 25.22
N GLU A 219 -31.11 -17.69 26.50
CA GLU A 219 -31.58 -16.38 26.97
C GLU A 219 -30.55 -15.72 27.90
N VAL A 220 -30.54 -14.39 27.92
CA VAL A 220 -29.74 -13.59 28.85
C VAL A 220 -30.61 -12.57 29.57
N THR A 221 -30.34 -12.35 30.86
CA THR A 221 -31.00 -11.36 31.71
C THR A 221 -30.02 -10.27 32.11
N PHE A 222 -30.41 -9.01 31.96
CA PHE A 222 -29.59 -7.83 32.30
C PHE A 222 -30.49 -6.66 32.74
N THR A 223 -29.88 -5.61 33.28
CA THR A 223 -30.58 -4.36 33.61
C THR A 223 -30.47 -3.39 32.44
N ASP A 224 -31.61 -2.98 31.89
CA ASP A 224 -31.70 -2.02 30.77
C ASP A 224 -31.47 -0.58 31.26
N GLU A 225 -31.36 0.37 30.34
CA GLU A 225 -31.06 1.78 30.63
C GLU A 225 -32.12 2.49 31.49
N ASP A 226 -33.36 1.99 31.50
CA ASP A 226 -34.44 2.49 32.36
C ASP A 226 -34.44 1.88 33.78
N GLY A 227 -33.48 0.99 34.07
CA GLY A 227 -33.32 0.31 35.35
C GLY A 227 -34.14 -0.97 35.50
N THR A 228 -34.90 -1.37 34.48
CA THR A 228 -35.69 -2.60 34.51
C THR A 228 -34.84 -3.83 34.16
N ASP A 229 -35.18 -4.96 34.77
CA ASP A 229 -34.56 -6.24 34.42
C ASP A 229 -35.30 -6.87 33.24
N VAL A 230 -34.55 -7.12 32.17
CA VAL A 230 -35.08 -7.63 30.91
C VAL A 230 -34.41 -8.96 30.58
N THR A 231 -35.19 -9.91 30.07
CA THR A 231 -34.68 -11.17 29.51
C THR A 231 -34.93 -11.20 28.02
N VAL A 232 -33.89 -11.46 27.23
CA VAL A 232 -33.95 -11.54 25.77
C VAL A 232 -33.30 -12.83 25.27
N PRO A 233 -33.72 -13.39 24.14
CA PRO A 233 -32.99 -14.48 23.50
C PRO A 233 -31.61 -14.00 23.03
N VAL A 234 -30.64 -14.91 22.93
CA VAL A 234 -29.31 -14.62 22.35
C VAL A 234 -29.32 -14.61 20.82
N THR A 235 -30.44 -14.94 20.20
CA THR A 235 -30.60 -15.09 18.74
C THR A 235 -31.27 -13.86 18.12
N GLY A 236 -31.37 -13.82 16.79
CA GLY A 236 -32.19 -12.82 16.07
C GLY A 236 -31.71 -11.38 16.22
N GLY A 237 -30.43 -11.17 16.53
CA GLY A 237 -29.83 -9.85 16.69
C GLY A 237 -30.20 -9.11 17.98
N HIS A 238 -30.74 -9.81 18.98
CA HIS A 238 -31.02 -9.24 20.31
C HIS A 238 -29.76 -9.03 21.17
N VAL A 239 -28.67 -9.71 20.82
CA VAL A 239 -27.36 -9.54 21.43
C VAL A 239 -26.29 -9.52 20.34
N LYS A 240 -25.13 -8.95 20.66
CA LYS A 240 -23.88 -9.08 19.91
C LYS A 240 -22.80 -9.63 20.84
N LEU A 241 -21.94 -10.53 20.36
CA LEU A 241 -20.75 -10.90 21.14
C LEU A 241 -19.76 -9.73 21.19
N GLN A 242 -19.10 -9.53 22.33
CA GLN A 242 -18.02 -8.56 22.41
C GLN A 242 -16.87 -8.97 21.49
N TRP A 243 -16.16 -7.99 20.92
CA TRP A 243 -15.19 -8.19 19.83
C TRP A 243 -14.19 -9.35 19.98
N LYS A 244 -13.68 -9.67 21.19
CA LYS A 244 -12.78 -10.82 21.38
C LYS A 244 -13.54 -12.18 21.28
N PRO A 245 -14.63 -12.39 22.05
CA PRO A 245 -15.53 -13.52 21.81
C PRO A 245 -16.08 -13.62 20.39
N ASP A 246 -16.47 -12.49 19.79
CA ASP A 246 -17.05 -12.43 18.44
C ASP A 246 -16.07 -12.97 17.39
N PHE A 247 -14.79 -12.59 17.47
CA PHE A 247 -13.75 -13.06 16.56
C PHE A 247 -13.63 -14.60 16.57
N GLY A 248 -13.47 -15.19 17.76
CA GLY A 248 -13.35 -16.65 17.89
C GLY A 248 -14.65 -17.40 17.58
N ALA A 249 -15.81 -16.81 17.89
CA ALA A 249 -17.11 -17.38 17.54
C ALA A 249 -17.37 -17.34 16.04
N ARG A 250 -16.99 -16.26 15.35
CA ARG A 250 -17.08 -16.14 13.89
C ARG A 250 -16.28 -17.23 13.19
N TRP A 251 -15.05 -17.49 13.63
CA TRP A 251 -14.25 -18.61 13.14
C TRP A 251 -14.96 -19.95 13.28
N ALA A 252 -15.50 -20.22 14.48
CA ALA A 252 -16.22 -21.47 14.74
C ALA A 252 -17.52 -21.59 13.93
N ALA A 253 -18.25 -20.49 13.74
CA ALA A 253 -19.51 -20.48 13.00
C ALA A 253 -19.32 -20.66 11.49
N LEU A 254 -18.30 -20.02 10.92
CA LEU A 254 -18.08 -20.00 9.48
C LEU A 254 -17.09 -21.06 9.00
N GLY A 255 -16.34 -21.67 9.91
CA GLY A 255 -15.29 -22.64 9.57
C GLY A 255 -14.15 -21.99 8.79
N VAL A 256 -13.75 -20.78 9.18
CA VAL A 256 -12.66 -20.02 8.57
C VAL A 256 -11.37 -20.85 8.65
N ASP A 257 -10.68 -20.96 7.51
CA ASP A 257 -9.49 -21.79 7.39
C ASP A 257 -8.21 -20.95 7.44
N PHE A 258 -8.29 -19.70 6.99
CA PHE A 258 -7.16 -18.76 7.01
C PHE A 258 -7.61 -17.32 7.27
N GLU A 259 -6.99 -16.65 8.23
CA GLU A 259 -7.15 -15.20 8.41
C GLU A 259 -5.84 -14.57 8.87
N MET A 260 -5.50 -13.42 8.28
CA MET A 260 -4.33 -12.64 8.70
C MET A 260 -4.76 -11.30 9.27
N TYR A 261 -3.95 -10.77 10.18
CA TYR A 261 -4.26 -9.52 10.87
C TYR A 261 -2.99 -8.82 11.33
N GLY A 262 -3.13 -7.52 11.61
CA GLY A 262 -2.03 -6.70 12.08
C GLY A 262 -1.55 -7.08 13.48
N LYS A 263 -0.32 -6.71 13.80
CA LYS A 263 0.32 -7.00 15.10
C LYS A 263 -0.49 -6.61 16.34
N ASP A 264 -1.36 -5.62 16.24
CA ASP A 264 -2.24 -5.21 17.34
C ASP A 264 -3.16 -6.36 17.82
N HIS A 265 -3.44 -7.35 16.97
CA HIS A 265 -4.22 -8.55 17.33
C HIS A 265 -3.35 -9.69 17.91
N GLN A 266 -2.03 -9.67 17.71
CA GLN A 266 -1.13 -10.77 18.11
C GLN A 266 -1.26 -11.19 19.58
N PRO A 267 -1.37 -10.27 20.57
CA PRO A 267 -1.52 -10.66 21.97
C PRO A 267 -2.83 -11.41 22.26
N ASN A 268 -3.83 -11.29 21.38
CA ASN A 268 -5.15 -11.88 21.55
C ASN A 268 -5.35 -13.16 20.72
N THR A 269 -4.41 -13.55 19.86
CA THR A 269 -4.50 -14.77 19.03
C THR A 269 -4.87 -15.99 19.86
N VAL A 270 -4.19 -16.21 21.00
CA VAL A 270 -4.45 -17.34 21.90
C VAL A 270 -5.87 -17.31 22.46
N VAL A 271 -6.43 -16.12 22.67
CA VAL A 271 -7.80 -15.92 23.17
C VAL A 271 -8.81 -16.32 22.09
N TYR A 272 -8.65 -15.81 20.87
CA TYR A 272 -9.55 -16.13 19.74
C TYR A 272 -9.56 -17.62 19.44
N ASP A 273 -8.37 -18.23 19.38
CA ASP A 273 -8.17 -19.66 19.22
C ASP A 273 -8.89 -20.49 20.29
N SER A 274 -8.73 -20.09 21.55
CA SER A 274 -9.33 -20.79 22.69
C SER A 274 -10.86 -20.71 22.64
N ILE A 275 -11.41 -19.55 22.25
CA ILE A 275 -12.85 -19.34 22.10
C ILE A 275 -13.38 -20.19 20.95
N CYS A 276 -12.72 -20.17 19.79
CA CYS A 276 -13.10 -21.00 18.65
C CYS A 276 -13.18 -22.49 19.04
N ARG A 277 -12.14 -23.00 19.72
CA ARG A 277 -12.11 -24.40 20.21
C ARG A 277 -13.17 -24.68 21.28
N ALA A 278 -13.40 -23.75 22.20
CA ALA A 278 -14.40 -23.90 23.26
C ALA A 278 -15.83 -24.03 22.70
N LEU A 279 -16.09 -23.39 21.55
CA LEU A 279 -17.34 -23.44 20.81
C LEU A 279 -17.45 -24.64 19.85
N GLY A 280 -16.35 -25.39 19.65
CA GLY A 280 -16.31 -26.60 18.85
C GLY A 280 -15.80 -26.41 17.41
N GLY A 281 -15.26 -25.23 17.09
CA GLY A 281 -14.57 -24.97 15.83
C GLY A 281 -13.08 -25.30 15.90
N GLU A 282 -12.46 -25.42 14.72
CA GLU A 282 -11.00 -25.52 14.57
C GLU A 282 -10.45 -24.14 14.22
N ALA A 283 -9.58 -23.57 15.06
CA ALA A 283 -9.01 -22.24 14.82
C ALA A 283 -8.23 -22.19 13.49
N PRO A 284 -8.32 -21.11 12.70
CA PRO A 284 -7.70 -21.01 11.37
C PRO A 284 -6.18 -20.99 11.43
N GLU A 285 -5.53 -21.25 10.28
CA GLU A 285 -4.14 -20.83 10.09
C GLU A 285 -4.09 -19.30 10.06
N HIS A 286 -3.17 -18.71 10.81
CA HIS A 286 -3.12 -17.26 10.94
C HIS A 286 -1.73 -16.69 10.65
N PHE A 287 -1.72 -15.51 10.05
CA PHE A 287 -0.51 -14.76 9.77
C PHE A 287 -0.56 -13.37 10.42
N VAL A 288 0.48 -13.00 11.15
CA VAL A 288 0.59 -11.69 11.79
C VAL A 288 1.53 -10.81 10.99
N TYR A 289 1.01 -9.72 10.43
CA TYR A 289 1.83 -8.70 9.76
C TYR A 289 2.15 -7.53 10.69
N GLU A 290 3.29 -6.91 10.44
CA GLU A 290 3.85 -5.87 11.30
C GLU A 290 3.30 -4.46 10.98
N LEU A 291 3.47 -3.52 11.93
CA LEU A 291 2.96 -2.15 11.83
C LEU A 291 3.76 -1.28 10.84
N PHE A 292 3.11 -0.21 10.38
CA PHE A 292 3.77 0.88 9.66
C PHE A 292 4.19 2.00 10.61
N LEU A 293 5.36 2.57 10.29
CA LEU A 293 5.96 3.67 11.04
C LEU A 293 6.02 4.93 10.17
N ASP A 294 6.00 6.10 10.79
CA ASP A 294 6.23 7.38 10.10
C ASP A 294 7.72 7.60 9.81
N ASP A 295 8.05 8.76 9.23
CA ASP A 295 9.41 9.19 8.92
C ASP A 295 10.32 9.18 10.17
N LYS A 296 9.75 9.48 11.35
CA LYS A 296 10.41 9.50 12.67
C LYS A 296 10.43 8.15 13.37
N GLY A 297 9.87 7.10 12.77
CA GLY A 297 9.84 5.75 13.36
C GLY A 297 8.75 5.56 14.42
N GLN A 298 7.77 6.46 14.50
CA GLN A 298 6.63 6.33 15.40
C GLN A 298 5.50 5.53 14.71
N LYS A 299 4.68 4.85 15.51
CA LYS A 299 3.48 4.17 14.99
C LYS A 299 2.57 5.18 14.26
N ILE A 300 2.22 4.88 13.02
CA ILE A 300 1.21 5.65 12.29
C ILE A 300 -0.16 5.44 12.94
N SER A 301 -0.90 6.52 13.15
CA SER A 301 -2.30 6.42 13.57
C SER A 301 -3.19 7.44 12.85
N LYS A 302 -4.43 7.04 12.57
CA LYS A 302 -5.44 7.89 11.95
C LYS A 302 -5.68 9.19 12.72
N SER A 303 -5.61 9.14 14.05
CA SER A 303 -5.81 10.31 14.92
C SER A 303 -4.68 11.34 14.84
N LYS A 304 -3.45 10.92 14.52
CA LYS A 304 -2.29 11.81 14.43
C LYS A 304 -2.11 12.39 13.02
N GLY A 305 -2.74 11.79 12.01
CA GLY A 305 -2.56 12.18 10.61
C GLY A 305 -1.11 12.09 10.13
N ASN A 306 -0.28 11.27 10.80
CA ASN A 306 1.16 11.21 10.58
C ASN A 306 1.59 10.15 9.57
N GLY A 307 0.65 9.55 8.84
CA GLY A 307 0.92 8.46 7.92
C GLY A 307 0.42 8.73 6.52
N LEU A 308 1.16 8.23 5.55
CA LEU A 308 0.80 8.26 4.14
C LEU A 308 -0.49 7.44 3.91
N THR A 309 -1.50 8.09 3.35
CA THR A 309 -2.76 7.47 2.93
C THR A 309 -2.59 6.78 1.57
N ILE A 310 -3.59 5.98 1.19
CA ILE A 310 -3.59 5.31 -0.12
C ILE A 310 -3.75 6.33 -1.25
N ASP A 311 -4.66 7.29 -1.11
CA ASP A 311 -4.88 8.32 -2.13
C ASP A 311 -3.63 9.18 -2.33
N GLU A 312 -2.91 9.49 -1.26
CA GLU A 312 -1.61 10.14 -1.36
C GLU A 312 -0.60 9.24 -2.08
N TRP A 313 -0.47 7.96 -1.76
CA TRP A 313 0.41 7.06 -2.53
C TRP A 313 0.04 7.04 -4.02
N LEU A 314 -1.25 6.91 -4.33
CA LEU A 314 -1.77 6.83 -5.69
C LEU A 314 -1.66 8.15 -6.47
N THR A 315 -1.45 9.26 -5.78
CA THR A 315 -1.11 10.55 -6.40
C THR A 315 0.29 10.52 -7.00
N TYR A 316 1.21 9.76 -6.41
CA TYR A 316 2.63 9.76 -6.76
C TYR A 316 3.15 8.45 -7.36
N ALA A 317 2.37 7.36 -7.32
CA ALA A 317 2.79 6.07 -7.85
C ALA A 317 1.61 5.11 -8.08
N SER A 318 1.91 3.99 -8.75
CA SER A 318 0.91 3.01 -9.13
C SER A 318 0.45 2.12 -7.95
N PRO A 319 -0.75 1.51 -8.04
CA PRO A 319 -1.20 0.45 -7.12
C PRO A 319 -0.20 -0.71 -7.00
N GLN A 320 0.53 -1.02 -8.08
CA GLN A 320 1.48 -2.14 -8.10
C GLN A 320 2.71 -1.88 -7.24
N SER A 321 3.22 -0.64 -7.19
CA SER A 321 4.32 -0.30 -6.26
C SER A 321 3.86 -0.33 -4.80
N LEU A 322 2.60 0.04 -4.54
CA LEU A 322 1.99 -0.13 -3.21
C LEU A 322 1.86 -1.61 -2.85
N ALA A 323 1.42 -2.46 -3.78
CA ALA A 323 1.33 -3.91 -3.59
C ALA A 323 2.70 -4.54 -3.33
N LEU A 324 3.76 -4.08 -4.02
CA LEU A 324 5.14 -4.49 -3.74
C LEU A 324 5.56 -4.10 -2.31
N PHE A 325 5.21 -2.89 -1.88
CA PHE A 325 5.46 -2.47 -0.50
C PHE A 325 4.71 -3.37 0.49
N MET A 326 3.48 -3.82 0.18
CA MET A 326 2.74 -4.76 1.03
C MET A 326 3.37 -6.14 1.08
N TYR A 327 3.83 -6.66 -0.06
CA TYR A 327 4.49 -7.96 -0.20
C TYR A 327 5.82 -8.05 0.55
N SER A 328 6.60 -6.97 0.52
CA SER A 328 7.98 -6.99 1.03
C SER A 328 8.02 -7.11 2.55
N LYS A 329 8.66 -8.17 3.06
CA LYS A 329 8.96 -8.37 4.50
C LYS A 329 7.76 -8.08 5.42
N PRO A 330 6.64 -8.80 5.28
CA PRO A 330 5.39 -8.49 5.99
C PRO A 330 5.48 -8.66 7.52
N ARG A 331 6.51 -9.34 8.04
CA ARG A 331 6.80 -9.50 9.47
C ARG A 331 7.75 -8.44 10.05
N GLU A 332 8.19 -7.47 9.24
CA GLU A 332 9.08 -6.38 9.67
C GLU A 332 8.35 -5.03 9.64
N ALA A 333 8.66 -4.18 10.62
CA ALA A 333 8.10 -2.85 10.69
C ALA A 333 8.72 -1.99 9.59
N LYS A 334 7.89 -1.28 8.85
CA LYS A 334 8.35 -0.49 7.70
C LYS A 334 7.93 0.95 7.86
N LYS A 335 8.87 1.85 7.55
CA LYS A 335 8.55 3.26 7.40
C LYS A 335 7.70 3.45 6.14
N LEU A 336 6.62 4.19 6.27
CA LEU A 336 5.65 4.48 5.23
C LEU A 336 5.48 6.00 5.14
N TYR A 337 6.30 6.61 4.28
CA TYR A 337 6.41 8.05 4.05
C TYR A 337 6.87 8.29 2.61
N PHE A 338 6.76 9.54 2.12
CA PHE A 338 6.90 9.84 0.69
C PHE A 338 8.23 9.36 0.06
N ASP A 339 9.35 9.40 0.77
CA ASP A 339 10.66 9.01 0.21
C ASP A 339 10.77 7.52 -0.15
N VAL A 340 9.89 6.66 0.37
CA VAL A 340 9.90 5.24 -0.04
C VAL A 340 9.32 5.05 -1.44
N ILE A 341 8.51 5.99 -1.92
CA ILE A 341 7.74 5.83 -3.17
C ILE A 341 8.66 5.62 -4.38
N PRO A 342 9.65 6.50 -4.67
CA PRO A 342 10.47 6.35 -5.87
C PRO A 342 11.19 5.00 -5.93
N ARG A 343 11.74 4.58 -4.78
CA ARG A 343 12.41 3.28 -4.66
C ARG A 343 11.46 2.12 -4.92
N GLN A 344 10.23 2.16 -4.39
CA GLN A 344 9.29 1.07 -4.62
C GLN A 344 8.79 0.99 -6.06
N VAL A 345 8.69 2.12 -6.75
CA VAL A 345 8.40 2.12 -8.19
C VAL A 345 9.56 1.48 -8.95
N ASP A 346 10.81 1.88 -8.69
CA ASP A 346 11.99 1.33 -9.35
C ASP A 346 12.21 -0.16 -9.07
N ASP A 347 12.05 -0.57 -7.80
CA ASP A 347 12.17 -1.98 -7.40
C ASP A 347 11.11 -2.82 -8.15
N TYR A 348 9.86 -2.34 -8.24
CA TYR A 348 8.79 -2.99 -9.00
C TYR A 348 9.15 -3.14 -10.49
N LEU A 349 9.59 -2.06 -11.15
CA LEU A 349 9.97 -2.09 -12.56
C LEU A 349 11.15 -3.03 -12.81
N THR A 350 12.13 -3.05 -11.90
CA THR A 350 13.28 -3.96 -11.95
C THR A 350 12.86 -5.42 -11.84
N PHE A 351 11.93 -5.73 -10.92
CA PHE A 351 11.38 -7.08 -10.80
C PHE A 351 10.62 -7.50 -12.05
N LEU A 352 9.87 -6.58 -12.66
CA LEU A 352 9.12 -6.81 -13.89
C LEU A 352 10.03 -7.10 -15.09
N GLU A 353 11.12 -6.33 -15.25
CA GLU A 353 12.10 -6.51 -16.32
C GLU A 353 12.81 -7.87 -16.24
N LYS A 354 13.13 -8.32 -15.02
CA LYS A 354 13.85 -9.59 -14.80
C LYS A 354 12.94 -10.80 -14.96
N TYR A 355 11.66 -10.67 -14.62
CA TYR A 355 10.70 -11.78 -14.59
C TYR A 355 10.69 -12.69 -15.84
N PRO A 356 10.61 -12.19 -17.09
CA PRO A 356 10.56 -13.05 -18.27
C PRO A 356 11.84 -13.88 -18.49
N LYS A 357 12.98 -13.43 -17.95
CA LYS A 357 14.30 -14.08 -18.09
C LYS A 357 14.56 -15.15 -17.02
N GLN A 358 13.65 -15.31 -16.07
CA GLN A 358 13.79 -16.19 -14.91
C GLN A 358 13.18 -17.58 -15.15
N GLU A 359 13.77 -18.59 -14.53
CA GLU A 359 13.17 -19.92 -14.44
C GLU A 359 12.05 -19.95 -13.38
N TRP A 360 11.19 -20.97 -13.41
CA TRP A 360 10.02 -21.03 -12.51
C TRP A 360 10.36 -20.90 -11.03
N LYS A 361 11.45 -21.53 -10.57
CA LYS A 361 11.93 -21.38 -9.19
C LYS A 361 12.15 -19.92 -8.80
N GLU A 362 12.73 -19.12 -9.68
CA GLU A 362 13.02 -17.70 -9.46
C GLU A 362 11.77 -16.84 -9.66
N LYS A 363 10.94 -17.15 -10.66
CA LYS A 363 9.67 -16.47 -10.93
C LYS A 363 8.73 -16.53 -9.73
N LEU A 364 8.61 -17.67 -9.06
CA LEU A 364 7.77 -17.81 -7.87
C LEU A 364 8.33 -17.07 -6.64
N GLY A 365 9.64 -16.79 -6.63
CA GLY A 365 10.28 -15.92 -5.65
C GLY A 365 10.17 -14.43 -5.98
N ASN A 366 9.87 -14.09 -7.24
CA ASN A 366 9.76 -12.73 -7.70
C ASN A 366 8.42 -12.09 -7.24
N PRO A 367 8.44 -10.95 -6.54
CA PRO A 367 7.22 -10.29 -6.05
C PRO A 367 6.16 -10.03 -7.13
N VAL A 368 6.54 -9.76 -8.37
CA VAL A 368 5.57 -9.42 -9.42
C VAL A 368 4.68 -10.60 -9.81
N PHE A 369 5.12 -11.84 -9.54
CA PHE A 369 4.25 -13.02 -9.64
C PHE A 369 3.04 -12.87 -8.73
N HIS A 370 3.28 -12.56 -7.46
CA HIS A 370 2.25 -12.50 -6.42
C HIS A 370 1.35 -11.28 -6.57
N ILE A 371 1.91 -10.14 -7.00
CA ILE A 371 1.16 -8.91 -7.25
C ILE A 371 0.14 -9.07 -8.39
N HIS A 372 0.48 -9.86 -9.41
CA HIS A 372 -0.32 -10.03 -10.63
C HIS A 372 -0.99 -11.40 -10.75
N GLY A 373 -1.08 -12.17 -9.66
CA GLY A 373 -1.74 -13.48 -9.68
C GLY A 373 -1.08 -14.50 -10.63
N GLY A 374 0.22 -14.32 -10.92
CA GLY A 374 1.00 -15.13 -11.85
C GLY A 374 1.05 -14.62 -13.29
N HIS A 375 0.44 -13.45 -13.57
CA HIS A 375 0.36 -12.85 -14.91
C HIS A 375 0.95 -11.44 -14.96
N PRO A 376 2.23 -11.27 -14.59
CA PRO A 376 2.84 -9.95 -14.63
C PRO A 376 2.85 -9.38 -16.07
N PRO A 377 2.61 -8.08 -16.24
CA PRO A 377 2.67 -7.43 -17.55
C PRO A 377 4.11 -7.43 -18.08
N GLN A 378 4.28 -7.08 -19.35
CA GLN A 378 5.61 -6.81 -19.89
C GLN A 378 6.18 -5.52 -19.30
N ALA A 379 7.49 -5.49 -19.09
CA ALA A 379 8.17 -4.27 -18.70
C ALA A 379 8.13 -3.25 -19.84
N GLU A 380 8.04 -1.96 -19.49
CA GLU A 380 8.13 -0.87 -20.45
C GLU A 380 9.56 -0.75 -20.98
N VAL A 381 9.68 -0.75 -22.32
CA VAL A 381 10.97 -0.70 -23.01
C VAL A 381 10.86 0.32 -24.14
N LEU A 382 11.82 1.24 -24.19
CA LEU A 382 12.00 2.16 -25.31
C LEU A 382 13.11 1.66 -26.22
N ASN A 383 12.93 1.83 -27.53
CA ASN A 383 13.93 1.46 -28.53
C ASN A 383 14.47 2.72 -29.22
N ASP A 384 15.79 2.85 -29.29
CA ASP A 384 16.44 3.94 -30.03
C ASP A 384 16.47 3.68 -31.55
N THR A 385 16.97 4.66 -32.31
CA THR A 385 17.09 4.56 -33.78
C THR A 385 18.12 3.51 -34.24
N ALA A 386 19.04 3.09 -33.36
CA ALA A 386 20.04 2.06 -33.63
C ALA A 386 19.56 0.65 -33.22
N GLY A 387 18.36 0.53 -32.66
CA GLY A 387 17.76 -0.73 -32.22
C GLY A 387 18.16 -1.17 -30.82
N HIS A 388 18.79 -0.30 -30.02
CA HIS A 388 19.05 -0.59 -28.62
C HIS A 388 17.79 -0.39 -27.78
N SER A 389 17.53 -1.35 -26.89
CA SER A 389 16.42 -1.30 -25.94
C SER A 389 16.87 -0.78 -24.57
N THR A 390 16.09 0.14 -24.00
CA THR A 390 16.31 0.70 -22.65
C THR A 390 15.02 0.61 -21.84
N THR A 391 15.12 0.05 -20.63
CA THR A 391 14.05 0.11 -19.63
C THR A 391 14.02 1.51 -19.01
N VAL A 392 12.83 2.12 -18.93
CA VAL A 392 12.66 3.41 -18.25
C VAL A 392 12.30 3.17 -16.79
N ASN A 393 13.14 3.67 -15.88
CA ASN A 393 12.85 3.66 -14.45
C ASN A 393 12.39 5.04 -13.95
N PHE A 394 11.77 5.07 -12.77
CA PHE A 394 11.19 6.26 -12.18
C PHE A 394 12.25 7.27 -11.75
N ALA A 395 13.40 6.84 -11.24
CA ALA A 395 14.53 7.74 -10.96
C ALA A 395 15.00 8.50 -12.22
N MET A 396 15.06 7.85 -13.38
CA MET A 396 15.37 8.50 -14.66
C MET A 396 14.31 9.54 -15.03
N LEU A 397 13.03 9.23 -14.86
CA LEU A 397 11.95 10.19 -15.10
C LEU A 397 12.00 11.37 -14.15
N LEU A 398 12.22 11.14 -12.84
CA LEU A 398 12.38 12.21 -11.86
C LEU A 398 13.57 13.11 -12.21
N ASN A 399 14.69 12.54 -12.64
CA ASN A 399 15.84 13.31 -13.11
C ASN A 399 15.47 14.14 -14.36
N LEU A 400 14.80 13.53 -15.34
CA LEU A 400 14.39 14.21 -16.57
C LEU A 400 13.44 15.38 -16.29
N VAL A 401 12.41 15.16 -15.47
CA VAL A 401 11.48 16.20 -15.03
C VAL A 401 12.21 17.29 -14.25
N ALA A 402 13.12 16.89 -13.35
CA ALA A 402 13.88 17.84 -12.56
C ALA A 402 14.74 18.75 -13.43
N VAL A 403 15.33 18.25 -14.52
CA VAL A 403 16.10 19.12 -15.40
C VAL A 403 15.25 19.90 -16.38
N ALA A 404 14.14 19.32 -16.86
CA ALA A 404 13.15 20.07 -17.64
C ALA A 404 12.65 21.32 -16.89
N ASN A 405 12.72 21.30 -15.56
CA ASN A 405 12.18 22.32 -14.67
C ASN A 405 10.74 22.69 -15.07
N SER A 406 10.01 21.69 -15.53
CA SER A 406 8.69 21.80 -16.12
C SER A 406 7.81 20.72 -15.53
N ASP A 407 6.58 21.11 -15.18
CA ASP A 407 5.48 20.22 -14.84
C ASP A 407 4.59 19.90 -16.06
N ASP A 408 5.04 20.26 -17.27
CA ASP A 408 4.38 19.93 -18.52
C ASP A 408 4.80 18.55 -19.03
N LYS A 409 3.81 17.66 -19.12
CA LYS A 409 3.95 16.31 -19.64
C LYS A 409 4.46 16.27 -21.08
N GLN A 410 4.08 17.22 -21.92
CA GLN A 410 4.50 17.28 -23.32
C GLN A 410 6.00 17.51 -23.45
N VAL A 411 6.58 18.28 -22.53
CA VAL A 411 8.02 18.55 -22.49
C VAL A 411 8.80 17.25 -22.21
N VAL A 412 8.35 16.45 -21.23
CA VAL A 412 8.97 15.15 -20.93
C VAL A 412 8.88 14.20 -22.13
N TRP A 413 7.72 14.11 -22.76
CA TRP A 413 7.54 13.33 -23.99
C TRP A 413 8.43 13.80 -25.14
N GLY A 414 8.63 15.11 -25.27
CA GLY A 414 9.54 15.69 -26.26
C GLY A 414 10.97 15.19 -26.11
N PHE A 415 11.47 15.05 -24.88
CA PHE A 415 12.80 14.49 -24.62
C PHE A 415 12.85 12.98 -24.91
N LEU A 416 11.86 12.22 -24.44
CA LEU A 416 11.82 10.77 -24.69
C LEU A 416 11.76 10.45 -26.19
N LYS A 417 11.04 11.24 -26.99
CA LYS A 417 10.96 11.09 -28.45
C LYS A 417 12.27 11.35 -29.18
N ARG A 418 13.21 12.12 -28.60
CA ARG A 418 14.54 12.29 -29.20
C ARG A 418 15.36 11.02 -29.12
N TYR A 419 15.21 10.30 -28.01
CA TYR A 419 15.85 9.00 -27.81
C TYR A 419 15.12 7.89 -28.57
N ALA A 420 13.78 7.83 -28.44
CA ALA A 420 12.92 6.82 -29.06
C ALA A 420 11.81 7.49 -29.90
N PRO A 421 12.06 7.78 -31.20
CA PRO A 421 11.15 8.59 -32.04
C PRO A 421 9.74 8.03 -32.22
N THR A 422 9.57 6.72 -32.06
CA THR A 422 8.27 6.06 -32.17
C THR A 422 7.49 6.05 -30.86
N ALA A 423 8.09 6.49 -29.73
CA ALA A 423 7.43 6.48 -28.43
C ALA A 423 6.35 7.58 -28.33
N SER A 424 5.21 7.24 -27.73
CA SER A 424 4.06 8.11 -27.55
C SER A 424 3.26 7.71 -26.32
N ALA A 425 2.37 8.59 -25.85
CA ALA A 425 1.47 8.28 -24.76
C ALA A 425 0.52 7.13 -25.11
N GLU A 426 0.13 7.05 -26.39
CA GLU A 426 -0.82 6.07 -26.91
C GLU A 426 -0.24 4.66 -26.97
N ASN A 427 1.03 4.51 -27.35
CA ASN A 427 1.69 3.19 -27.43
C ASN A 427 2.47 2.80 -26.17
N HIS A 428 2.69 3.73 -25.23
CA HIS A 428 3.29 3.46 -23.92
C HIS A 428 2.45 4.07 -22.77
N PRO A 429 1.21 3.58 -22.54
CA PRO A 429 0.32 4.15 -21.52
C PRO A 429 0.84 4.00 -20.08
N THR A 430 1.59 2.93 -19.77
CA THR A 430 2.19 2.78 -18.43
C THR A 430 3.27 3.82 -18.20
N LEU A 431 4.12 4.06 -19.20
CA LEU A 431 5.12 5.13 -19.16
C LEU A 431 4.46 6.50 -19.05
N ASP A 432 3.36 6.72 -19.77
CA ASP A 432 2.56 7.94 -19.67
C ASP A 432 2.07 8.20 -18.23
N HIS A 433 1.60 7.17 -17.53
CA HIS A 433 1.26 7.28 -16.11
C HIS A 433 2.47 7.52 -15.21
N LEU A 434 3.60 6.84 -15.44
CA LEU A 434 4.84 7.05 -14.71
C LEU A 434 5.35 8.50 -14.85
N ILE A 435 5.22 9.10 -16.04
CA ILE A 435 5.56 10.51 -16.25
C ILE A 435 4.63 11.41 -15.42
N SER A 436 3.31 11.17 -15.42
CA SER A 436 2.37 11.93 -14.57
C SER A 436 2.77 11.88 -13.10
N TYR A 437 3.08 10.69 -12.59
CA TYR A 437 3.54 10.48 -11.23
C TYR A 437 4.84 11.23 -10.93
N ALA A 438 5.82 11.16 -11.83
CA ALA A 438 7.09 11.85 -11.69
C ALA A 438 6.93 13.38 -11.67
N LEU A 439 6.03 13.94 -12.48
CA LEU A 439 5.73 15.37 -12.51
C LEU A 439 5.12 15.86 -11.20
N VAL A 440 4.13 15.13 -10.68
CA VAL A 440 3.45 15.48 -9.43
C VAL A 440 4.40 15.32 -8.24
N TYR A 441 5.17 14.22 -8.17
CA TYR A 441 6.18 14.01 -7.13
C TYR A 441 7.28 15.09 -7.19
N TYR A 442 7.74 15.43 -8.40
CA TYR A 442 8.70 16.51 -8.59
C TYR A 442 8.16 17.84 -8.06
N ARG A 443 6.96 18.23 -8.48
CA ARG A 443 6.32 19.48 -8.07
C ARG A 443 6.20 19.58 -6.54
N ASP A 444 5.85 18.48 -5.88
CA ASP A 444 5.48 18.52 -4.46
C ASP A 444 6.62 18.28 -3.50
N PHE A 445 7.64 17.50 -3.88
CA PHE A 445 8.73 17.10 -2.98
C PHE A 445 10.12 17.51 -3.47
N VAL A 446 10.38 17.50 -4.78
CA VAL A 446 11.73 17.75 -5.32
C VAL A 446 11.94 19.25 -5.59
N ARG A 447 11.04 19.87 -6.36
CA ARG A 447 11.12 21.27 -6.78
C ARG A 447 11.20 22.22 -5.58
N PRO A 448 10.42 22.07 -4.48
CA PRO A 448 10.52 22.98 -3.33
C PRO A 448 11.86 22.91 -2.58
N GLY A 449 12.58 21.79 -2.68
CA GLY A 449 13.87 21.60 -2.02
C GLY A 449 15.07 22.08 -2.84
N LYS A 450 14.85 22.59 -4.07
CA LYS A 450 15.94 23.05 -4.93
C LYS A 450 16.54 24.36 -4.43
N VAL A 451 17.86 24.47 -4.57
CA VAL A 451 18.61 25.70 -4.24
C VAL A 451 19.52 26.04 -5.41
N PHE A 452 19.14 27.05 -6.17
CA PHE A 452 19.93 27.56 -7.29
C PHE A 452 20.96 28.57 -6.80
N HIS A 453 22.17 28.49 -7.36
CA HIS A 453 23.26 29.39 -7.04
C HIS A 453 23.61 30.28 -8.23
N ALA A 454 23.90 31.55 -7.95
CA ALA A 454 24.49 32.42 -8.95
C ALA A 454 25.93 31.98 -9.21
N PRO A 455 26.36 31.81 -10.48
CA PRO A 455 27.72 31.38 -10.78
C PRO A 455 28.73 32.46 -10.39
N THR A 456 29.86 32.05 -9.83
CA THR A 456 31.04 32.90 -9.68
C THR A 456 31.64 33.27 -11.04
N PRO A 457 32.54 34.27 -11.15
CA PRO A 457 33.16 34.62 -12.43
C PRO A 457 33.87 33.44 -13.13
N GLU A 458 34.54 32.56 -12.37
CA GLU A 458 35.20 31.36 -12.89
C GLU A 458 34.18 30.34 -13.41
N GLU A 459 33.13 30.05 -12.63
CA GLU A 459 32.06 29.14 -13.03
C GLU A 459 31.30 29.66 -14.25
N HIS A 460 31.05 30.97 -14.31
CA HIS A 460 30.41 31.63 -15.44
C HIS A 460 31.22 31.43 -16.73
N GLN A 461 32.54 31.60 -16.65
CA GLN A 461 33.44 31.38 -17.78
C GLN A 461 33.43 29.90 -18.22
N ALA A 462 33.57 28.97 -17.27
CA ALA A 462 33.57 27.53 -17.56
C ALA A 462 32.25 27.05 -18.20
N LEU A 463 31.11 27.50 -17.68
CA LEU A 463 29.79 27.20 -18.24
C LEU A 463 29.60 27.80 -19.64
N SER A 464 30.08 29.02 -19.85
CA SER A 464 30.06 29.66 -21.17
C SER A 464 30.88 28.88 -22.20
N ASP A 465 32.06 28.39 -21.81
CA ASP A 465 32.91 27.58 -22.68
C ASP A 465 32.32 26.18 -22.92
N LEU A 466 31.67 25.58 -21.93
CA LEU A 466 30.89 24.36 -22.13
C LEU A 466 29.79 24.55 -23.18
N SER A 467 29.00 25.62 -23.06
CA SER A 467 27.92 25.91 -24.01
C SER A 467 28.44 26.11 -25.45
N LYS A 468 29.62 26.73 -25.60
CA LYS A 468 30.29 26.87 -26.90
C LYS A 468 30.79 25.53 -27.45
N ALA A 469 31.46 24.73 -26.62
CA ALA A 469 32.01 23.44 -27.04
C ALA A 469 30.90 22.47 -27.45
N LEU A 470 29.78 22.47 -26.72
CA LEU A 470 28.62 21.64 -27.04
C LEU A 470 27.99 21.98 -28.40
N ALA A 471 28.13 23.21 -28.91
CA ALA A 471 27.54 23.60 -30.19
C ALA A 471 28.04 22.73 -31.37
N ALA A 472 29.26 22.19 -31.29
CA ALA A 472 29.81 21.29 -32.31
C ALA A 472 29.20 19.87 -32.28
N HIS A 473 28.41 19.56 -31.25
CA HIS A 473 27.79 18.25 -31.03
C HIS A 473 26.25 18.30 -31.18
N GLU A 474 25.72 19.33 -31.84
CA GLU A 474 24.27 19.52 -32.02
C GLU A 474 23.60 18.26 -32.60
N GLY A 475 22.48 17.85 -31.98
CA GLY A 475 21.75 16.63 -32.34
C GLY A 475 22.40 15.30 -31.89
N SER A 476 23.56 15.31 -31.23
CA SER A 476 24.18 14.08 -30.72
C SER A 476 23.36 13.45 -29.59
N THR A 477 23.16 12.14 -29.67
CA THR A 477 22.62 11.28 -28.61
C THR A 477 23.70 10.39 -27.98
N ASP A 478 24.97 10.53 -28.39
CA ASP A 478 26.10 9.79 -27.84
C ASP A 478 26.51 10.37 -26.48
N SER A 479 26.05 9.71 -25.41
CA SER A 479 26.31 10.14 -24.04
C SER A 479 27.79 10.12 -23.65
N ASP A 480 28.60 9.24 -24.24
CA ASP A 480 30.02 9.12 -23.91
C ASP A 480 30.81 10.25 -24.57
N ALA A 481 30.53 10.54 -25.84
CA ALA A 481 31.12 11.68 -26.54
C ALA A 481 30.77 13.02 -25.87
N LEU A 482 29.51 13.20 -25.47
CA LEU A 482 29.07 14.41 -24.76
C LEU A 482 29.71 14.51 -23.36
N GLN A 483 29.85 13.38 -22.66
CA GLN A 483 30.55 13.36 -21.38
C GLN A 483 32.02 13.74 -21.53
N ALA A 484 32.69 13.35 -22.62
CA ALA A 484 34.07 13.72 -22.88
C ALA A 484 34.23 15.24 -23.01
N VAL A 485 33.31 15.93 -23.69
CA VAL A 485 33.28 17.41 -23.77
C VAL A 485 33.19 18.03 -22.37
N VAL A 486 32.28 17.52 -21.53
CA VAL A 486 32.10 18.00 -20.16
C VAL A 486 33.37 17.83 -19.32
N TYR A 487 34.09 16.71 -19.49
CA TYR A 487 35.36 16.46 -18.82
C TYR A 487 36.48 17.38 -19.33
N GLU A 488 36.59 17.63 -20.64
CA GLU A 488 37.63 18.50 -21.17
C GLU A 488 37.48 19.95 -20.67
N ILE A 489 36.25 20.47 -20.62
CA ILE A 489 35.99 21.79 -20.03
C ILE A 489 36.27 21.80 -18.53
N GLY A 490 35.82 20.77 -17.82
CA GLY A 490 36.09 20.61 -16.39
C GLY A 490 37.58 20.53 -16.09
N ARG A 491 38.39 19.91 -16.96
CA ARG A 491 39.84 19.80 -16.79
C ARG A 491 40.55 21.15 -17.00
N ALA A 492 40.06 21.96 -17.94
CA ALA A 492 40.63 23.27 -18.23
C ALA A 492 40.40 24.27 -17.09
N HIS A 493 39.20 24.27 -16.49
CA HIS A 493 38.81 25.25 -15.47
C HIS A 493 38.92 24.72 -14.03
N PHE A 494 38.73 23.43 -13.80
CA PHE A 494 38.70 22.81 -12.47
C PHE A 494 39.55 21.52 -12.39
N PRO A 495 40.87 21.58 -12.66
CA PRO A 495 41.73 20.40 -12.61
C PRO A 495 41.80 19.80 -11.20
N ASP A 496 41.79 18.47 -11.09
CA ASP A 496 42.08 17.78 -9.84
C ASP A 496 43.60 17.76 -9.60
N LEU A 497 44.06 18.67 -8.75
CA LEU A 497 45.47 18.81 -8.36
C LEU A 497 45.87 17.89 -7.20
N SER A 498 44.96 17.08 -6.65
CA SER A 498 45.24 16.18 -5.52
C SER A 498 46.09 14.97 -5.88
N GLY A 499 46.27 14.70 -7.18
CA GLY A 499 47.04 13.56 -7.70
C GLY A 499 46.32 12.20 -7.59
N LYS A 500 45.10 12.16 -7.04
CA LYS A 500 44.31 10.92 -6.84
C LYS A 500 43.56 10.48 -8.09
N SER A 501 43.17 11.41 -8.96
CA SER A 501 42.53 11.13 -10.24
C SER A 501 43.46 11.56 -11.38
N LYS A 502 43.81 10.62 -12.27
CA LYS A 502 44.52 10.90 -13.52
C LYS A 502 43.66 10.45 -14.69
N SER A 503 43.69 11.24 -15.76
CA SER A 503 43.06 10.87 -17.01
C SER A 503 43.90 9.80 -17.74
N PRO A 504 43.30 8.98 -18.63
CA PRO A 504 44.03 7.91 -19.34
C PRO A 504 45.25 8.38 -20.13
N ASP A 505 45.26 9.66 -20.53
CA ASP A 505 46.33 10.36 -21.26
C ASP A 505 47.39 11.00 -20.33
N GLY A 506 47.30 10.78 -19.02
CA GLY A 506 48.25 11.29 -18.02
C GLY A 506 48.01 12.72 -17.54
N ARG A 507 46.97 13.41 -18.05
CA ARG A 507 46.59 14.75 -17.58
C ARG A 507 45.89 14.70 -16.21
N PRO A 508 45.83 15.82 -15.46
CA PRO A 508 45.04 15.90 -14.23
C PRO A 508 43.60 15.43 -14.44
N GLY A 509 43.01 14.79 -13.43
CA GLY A 509 41.58 14.50 -13.40
C GLY A 509 40.74 15.79 -13.34
N VAL A 510 39.43 15.63 -13.17
CA VAL A 510 38.51 16.77 -13.00
C VAL A 510 38.01 16.80 -11.56
N SER A 511 38.08 17.98 -10.95
CA SER A 511 37.59 18.19 -9.59
C SER A 511 36.09 17.93 -9.50
N GLN A 512 35.65 17.31 -8.39
CA GLN A 512 34.22 17.14 -8.09
C GLN A 512 33.49 18.49 -7.96
N VAL A 513 34.22 19.58 -7.72
CA VAL A 513 33.67 20.95 -7.72
C VAL A 513 33.00 21.26 -9.05
N TRP A 514 33.58 20.88 -10.19
CA TRP A 514 32.99 21.14 -11.50
C TRP A 514 31.59 20.54 -11.64
N PHE A 515 31.43 19.27 -11.24
CA PHE A 515 30.14 18.60 -11.31
C PHE A 515 29.16 19.21 -10.31
N SER A 516 29.61 19.56 -9.10
CA SER A 516 28.79 20.28 -8.12
C SER A 516 28.32 21.63 -8.68
N THR A 517 29.18 22.40 -9.35
CA THR A 517 28.82 23.65 -10.05
C THR A 517 27.73 23.40 -11.10
N LEU A 518 27.91 22.40 -11.98
CA LEU A 518 26.89 22.07 -12.98
C LEU A 518 25.52 21.82 -12.34
N TYR A 519 25.48 21.03 -11.26
CA TYR A 519 24.21 20.70 -10.61
C TYR A 519 23.61 21.86 -9.80
N ARG A 520 24.43 22.64 -9.11
CA ARG A 520 23.96 23.75 -8.27
C ARG A 520 23.48 24.95 -9.08
N VAL A 521 24.18 25.26 -10.18
CA VAL A 521 23.82 26.38 -11.05
C VAL A 521 22.68 26.00 -11.99
N LEU A 522 22.71 24.81 -12.59
CA LEU A 522 21.75 24.44 -13.65
C LEU A 522 20.53 23.66 -13.14
N LEU A 523 20.67 22.87 -12.08
CA LEU A 523 19.61 21.96 -11.60
C LEU A 523 19.06 22.34 -10.22
N GLY A 524 19.77 23.19 -9.47
CA GLY A 524 19.43 23.56 -8.10
C GLY A 524 19.63 22.41 -7.10
N ALA A 525 20.60 21.52 -7.37
CA ALA A 525 20.88 20.33 -6.55
C ALA A 525 22.37 20.14 -6.29
N GLU A 526 22.72 19.46 -5.19
CA GLU A 526 24.12 19.15 -4.85
C GLU A 526 24.74 18.08 -5.75
N ARG A 527 23.90 17.19 -6.30
CA ARG A 527 24.28 16.06 -7.15
C ARG A 527 23.24 15.86 -8.24
N GLY A 528 23.62 15.18 -9.30
CA GLY A 528 22.73 14.88 -10.41
C GLY A 528 23.18 13.66 -11.23
N PRO A 529 22.45 13.34 -12.31
CA PRO A 529 22.80 12.25 -13.22
C PRO A 529 24.12 12.54 -13.94
N ARG A 530 24.74 11.50 -14.51
CA ARG A 530 25.90 11.65 -15.40
C ARG A 530 25.60 12.70 -16.48
N PHE A 531 26.35 13.81 -16.50
CA PHE A 531 25.96 15.00 -17.26
C PHE A 531 25.91 14.78 -18.78
N GLY A 532 26.80 13.96 -19.34
CA GLY A 532 26.75 13.59 -20.77
C GLY A 532 25.50 12.77 -21.14
N SER A 533 25.08 11.84 -20.28
CA SER A 533 23.81 11.11 -20.45
C SER A 533 22.61 12.03 -20.32
N PHE A 534 22.70 13.02 -19.43
CA PHE A 534 21.70 14.07 -19.34
C PHE A 534 21.61 14.89 -20.64
N ILE A 535 22.73 15.36 -21.19
CA ILE A 535 22.74 16.13 -22.45
C ILE A 535 22.18 15.31 -23.61
N ALA A 536 22.52 14.01 -23.68
CA ALA A 536 22.01 13.13 -24.73
C ALA A 536 20.47 13.00 -24.72
N LEU A 537 19.86 12.99 -23.53
CA LEU A 537 18.40 12.89 -23.36
C LEU A 537 17.71 14.25 -23.48
N TYR A 538 18.29 15.29 -22.88
CA TYR A 538 17.73 16.64 -22.85
C TYR A 538 17.92 17.37 -24.19
N GLY A 539 18.98 17.04 -24.91
CA GLY A 539 19.39 17.71 -26.13
C GLY A 539 20.48 18.76 -25.87
N VAL A 540 21.34 18.88 -26.87
CA VAL A 540 22.47 19.82 -26.87
C VAL A 540 21.98 21.27 -26.91
N GLN A 541 21.10 21.62 -27.84
CA GLN A 541 20.48 22.94 -27.91
C GLN A 541 19.81 23.34 -26.59
N GLU A 542 19.07 22.43 -25.98
CA GLU A 542 18.33 22.68 -24.74
C GLU A 542 19.27 22.83 -23.56
N THR A 543 20.34 22.02 -23.48
CA THR A 543 21.37 22.19 -22.47
C THR A 543 22.05 23.56 -22.59
N ARG A 544 22.35 23.99 -23.82
CA ARG A 544 22.94 25.32 -24.07
C ARG A 544 21.99 26.44 -23.64
N ALA A 545 20.69 26.30 -23.89
CA ALA A 545 19.66 27.23 -23.41
C ALA A 545 19.53 27.21 -21.88
N LEU A 546 19.63 26.04 -21.24
CA LEU A 546 19.64 25.90 -19.78
C LEU A 546 20.86 26.59 -19.16
N ILE A 547 22.04 26.45 -19.78
CA ILE A 547 23.24 27.17 -19.37
C ILE A 547 23.01 28.68 -19.44
N ALA A 548 22.48 29.20 -20.56
CA ALA A 548 22.18 30.62 -20.70
C ALA A 548 21.26 31.12 -19.58
N LYS A 549 20.17 30.41 -19.28
CA LYS A 549 19.27 30.74 -18.16
C LYS A 549 19.96 30.73 -16.81
N GLY A 550 20.86 29.78 -16.57
CA GLY A 550 21.66 29.70 -15.34
C GLY A 550 22.60 30.89 -15.19
N LEU A 551 23.27 31.29 -16.28
CA LEU A 551 24.16 32.46 -16.31
C LEU A 551 23.40 33.78 -16.09
N GLU A 552 22.20 33.91 -16.64
CA GLU A 552 21.34 35.09 -16.49
C GLU A 552 20.62 35.17 -15.13
N GLY A 553 20.76 34.13 -14.28
CA GLY A 553 20.07 34.04 -12.99
C GLY A 553 18.57 33.75 -13.10
N ALA A 554 18.06 33.46 -14.30
CA ALA A 554 16.63 33.19 -14.54
C ALA A 554 16.13 32.00 -13.73
N LEU A 555 16.95 30.96 -13.54
CA LEU A 555 16.58 29.77 -12.75
C LEU A 555 16.30 30.09 -11.28
N ILE A 556 17.04 31.06 -10.71
CA ILE A 556 16.83 31.55 -9.35
C ILE A 556 15.49 32.29 -9.26
N ALA A 557 15.22 33.18 -10.22
CA ALA A 557 13.98 33.95 -10.28
C ALA A 557 12.75 33.05 -10.48
N ASP A 558 12.82 32.07 -11.40
CA ASP A 558 11.76 31.10 -11.67
C ASP A 558 11.43 30.27 -10.42
N HIS A 559 12.46 29.84 -9.69
CA HIS A 559 12.27 29.08 -8.46
C HIS A 559 11.69 29.94 -7.33
N ALA A 560 12.14 31.17 -7.16
CA ALA A 560 11.57 32.11 -6.19
C ALA A 560 10.10 32.41 -6.48
N HIS A 561 9.73 32.60 -7.75
CA HIS A 561 8.34 32.76 -8.16
C HIS A 561 7.50 31.52 -7.82
N PHE A 562 8.00 30.32 -8.12
CA PHE A 562 7.33 29.07 -7.74
C PHE A 562 7.07 28.99 -6.23
N MET A 563 8.06 29.28 -5.38
CA MET A 563 7.90 29.25 -3.93
C MET A 563 6.84 30.25 -3.45
N ALA A 564 6.85 31.47 -3.98
CA ALA A 564 5.83 32.48 -3.65
C ALA A 564 4.41 32.04 -4.03
N THR A 565 4.23 31.39 -5.19
CA THR A 565 2.90 30.86 -5.59
C THR A 565 2.42 29.69 -4.74
N ARG A 566 3.35 28.95 -4.11
CA ARG A 566 3.05 27.82 -3.24
C ARG A 566 2.63 28.27 -1.85
N GLU A 567 3.28 29.28 -1.28
CA GLU A 567 2.97 29.83 0.05
C GLU A 567 1.61 30.55 0.11
N GLY A 568 1.08 30.99 -1.05
CA GLY A 568 -0.24 31.63 -1.16
C GLY A 568 -1.43 30.66 -1.31
N ARG A 569 -1.19 29.34 -1.28
CA ARG A 569 -2.22 28.28 -1.30
C ARG A 569 -2.29 27.60 0.06
#